data_AF-A0A935I5P0-F1
#
_entry.id   AF-A0A935I5P0-F1
#
_cell.length_a   1.000
_cell.length_b   1.000
_cell.length_c   1.000
_cell.angle_alpha   90.00
_cell.angle_beta   90.00
_cell.angle_gamma   90.00
#
_symmetry.space_group_name_H-M   'P 1'
#
loop_
_entity.id
_entity.type
_entity.pdbx_description
1 polymer ?
#
loop_
_entity_poly.entity_id
_entity_poly.type
_entity_poly.pdbx_seq_one_letter_code
_entity_poly.pdbx_strand_id
1 'polypeptide(L)'
;MLEVSSAGIDRPLTFPRQFIKNIGRGLSVQLNDSQEFNGTLISADQEQLTLSWEEIRKEKNKKIKEIHETKIPYSSIKEAKIIVKI
;
A
#
# COMPACT_ATOMS: atom_id res chain seq x y z
N MET A 1 17.60 31.04 -15.54
CA MET A 1 16.41 30.24 -15.20
C MET A 1 16.84 29.27 -14.13
N LEU A 2 16.58 29.62 -12.87
CA LEU A 2 16.99 28.85 -11.69
C LEU A 2 15.74 28.21 -11.08
N GLU A 3 15.85 26.90 -10.84
CA GLU A 3 15.24 26.09 -9.79
C GLU A 3 13.78 26.36 -9.39
N VAL A 4 12.92 25.39 -9.71
CA VAL A 4 12.28 24.58 -8.66
C VAL A 4 11.92 23.23 -9.26
N SER A 5 12.60 22.21 -8.76
CA SER A 5 12.22 20.80 -8.86
C SER A 5 10.73 20.67 -8.62
N SER A 6 10.02 20.06 -9.57
CA SER A 6 8.59 19.78 -9.44
C SER A 6 8.35 19.05 -8.12
N ALA A 7 7.80 19.76 -7.14
CA ALA A 7 7.32 19.21 -5.89
C ALA A 7 6.09 18.36 -6.24
N GLY A 8 6.33 17.08 -6.52
CA GLY A 8 5.31 16.11 -6.87
C GLY A 8 5.86 14.69 -6.77
N ILE A 9 6.70 14.45 -5.76
CA ILE A 9 7.34 13.15 -5.50
C ILE A 9 6.35 12.23 -4.77
N ASP A 10 5.15 12.09 -5.31
CA ASP A 10 4.23 11.04 -4.90
C ASP A 10 3.50 10.57 -6.16
N ARG A 11 4.25 9.87 -7.01
CA ARG A 11 3.68 9.25 -8.21
C ARG A 11 2.84 8.05 -7.74
N PRO A 12 1.51 8.06 -7.94
CA PRO A 12 0.71 6.91 -7.61
C PRO A 12 1.16 5.70 -8.46
N LEU A 13 1.08 4.53 -7.86
CA LEU A 13 1.27 3.25 -8.52
C LEU A 13 0.00 2.98 -9.35
N THR A 14 0.11 3.20 -10.66
CA THR A 14 -0.99 2.96 -11.61
C THR A 14 -0.86 1.59 -12.28
N PHE A 15 0.36 1.10 -12.45
CA PHE A 15 0.62 -0.14 -13.20
C PHE A 15 1.00 -1.31 -12.28
N PRO A 16 0.49 -2.54 -12.52
CA PRO A 16 0.87 -3.76 -11.79
C PRO A 16 2.38 -3.96 -11.70
N ARG A 17 3.09 -3.68 -12.80
CA ARG A 17 4.56 -3.76 -12.89
C ARG A 17 5.29 -2.90 -11.86
N GLN A 18 4.71 -1.77 -11.45
CA GLN A 18 5.32 -0.93 -10.42
C GLN A 18 5.21 -1.59 -9.05
N PHE A 19 4.11 -2.27 -8.74
CA PHE A 19 3.98 -3.03 -7.49
C PHE A 19 5.02 -4.15 -7.44
N ILE A 20 5.18 -4.92 -8.52
CA ILE A 20 6.18 -6.00 -8.61
C ILE A 20 7.60 -5.47 -8.33
N LYS A 21 7.94 -4.28 -8.81
CA LYS A 21 9.25 -3.64 -8.52
C LYS A 21 9.39 -3.10 -7.10
N ASN A 22 8.30 -2.94 -6.36
CA ASN A 22 8.28 -2.41 -5.00
C ASN A 22 7.87 -3.46 -3.96
N ILE A 23 7.94 -4.76 -4.30
CA ILE A 23 7.80 -5.85 -3.32
C ILE A 23 8.84 -5.66 -2.22
N GLY A 24 8.40 -5.71 -0.97
CA GLY A 24 9.18 -5.44 0.25
C GLY A 24 9.12 -3.98 0.72
N ARG A 25 8.42 -3.07 0.03
CA ARG A 25 8.25 -1.67 0.44
C ARG A 25 6.89 -1.40 1.07
N GLY A 26 6.83 -0.37 1.91
CA GLY A 26 5.59 0.15 2.47
C GLY A 26 4.76 0.85 1.40
N LEU A 27 3.51 0.42 1.22
CA LEU A 27 2.54 1.00 0.30
C LEU A 27 1.27 1.39 1.04
N SER A 28 0.66 2.48 0.62
CA SER A 28 -0.71 2.86 0.96
C SER A 28 -1.59 2.51 -0.23
N VAL A 29 -2.56 1.63 -0.04
CA VAL A 29 -3.48 1.16 -1.08
C VAL A 29 -4.89 1.56 -0.69
N GLN A 30 -5.52 2.41 -1.49
CA GLN A 30 -6.91 2.81 -1.36
C GLN A 30 -7.79 1.94 -2.25
N LEU A 31 -8.79 1.29 -1.66
CA LEU A 31 -9.78 0.49 -2.38
C LEU A 31 -10.94 1.36 -2.88
N ASN A 32 -11.69 0.80 -3.82
CA ASN A 32 -12.98 1.36 -4.26
C ASN A 32 -14.02 1.43 -3.12
N ASP A 33 -13.87 0.60 -2.08
CA ASP A 33 -14.73 0.59 -0.89
C ASP A 33 -14.44 1.74 0.09
N SER A 34 -13.58 2.71 -0.29
CA SER A 34 -13.07 3.77 0.60
C SER A 34 -12.23 3.28 1.78
N GLN A 35 -11.85 2.00 1.80
CA GLN A 35 -10.86 1.47 2.72
C GLN A 35 -9.44 1.80 2.27
N GLU A 36 -8.61 2.24 3.21
CA GLU A 36 -7.19 2.49 2.99
C GLU A 36 -6.35 1.48 3.79
N PHE A 37 -5.54 0.71 3.09
CA PHE A 37 -4.63 -0.26 3.66
C PHE A 37 -3.22 0.30 3.64
N ASN A 38 -2.62 0.44 4.82
CA ASN A 38 -1.25 0.88 4.98
C ASN A 38 -0.44 -0.33 5.45
N GLY A 39 0.41 -0.85 4.57
CA GLY A 39 1.11 -2.10 4.84
C GLY A 39 2.35 -2.27 3.99
N THR A 40 3.05 -3.37 4.19
CA THR A 40 4.18 -3.76 3.35
C THR A 40 3.68 -4.64 2.22
N LEU A 41 4.10 -4.34 1.00
CA LEU A 41 3.82 -5.20 -0.13
C LEU A 41 4.68 -6.46 -0.02
N ILE A 42 4.08 -7.62 0.23
CA ILE A 42 4.82 -8.88 0.36
C ILE A 42 4.93 -9.64 -0.95
N SER A 43 3.93 -9.49 -1.83
CA SER A 43 3.93 -10.08 -3.15
C SER A 43 3.06 -9.25 -4.09
N ALA A 44 3.37 -9.25 -5.38
CA ALA A 44 2.54 -8.64 -6.40
C ALA A 44 2.59 -9.49 -7.66
N ASP A 45 1.40 -9.74 -8.21
CA ASP A 45 1.20 -10.46 -9.46
C ASP A 45 0.77 -9.48 -10.56
N GLN A 46 0.26 -9.99 -11.68
CA GLN A 46 -0.28 -9.15 -12.76
C GLN A 46 -1.76 -8.80 -12.55
N GLU A 47 -2.48 -9.57 -11.75
CA GLU A 47 -3.92 -9.42 -11.50
C GLU A 47 -4.23 -8.87 -10.10
N GLN A 48 -3.36 -9.15 -9.12
CA GLN A 48 -3.57 -8.79 -7.72
C GLN A 48 -2.24 -8.53 -7.00
N LEU A 49 -2.33 -7.87 -5.86
CA LEU A 49 -1.22 -7.68 -4.93
C LEU A 49 -1.53 -8.32 -3.57
N THR A 50 -0.51 -8.73 -2.85
CA THR A 50 -0.61 -9.21 -1.47
C THR A 50 0.03 -8.19 -0.55
N LEU A 51 -0.79 -7.55 0.29
CA LEU A 51 -0.36 -6.54 1.26
C LEU A 51 -0.41 -7.14 2.66
N SER A 52 0.71 -7.07 3.39
CA SER A 52 0.74 -7.38 4.81
C SER A 52 0.57 -6.10 5.62
N TRP A 53 -0.50 -6.02 6.40
CA TRP A 53 -0.77 -4.86 7.26
C TRP A 53 -1.05 -5.34 8.68
N GLU A 54 -0.65 -4.51 9.65
CA GLU A 54 -0.86 -4.79 11.07
C GLU A 54 -2.20 -4.20 11.49
N GLU A 55 -3.17 -5.05 11.83
CA GLU A 55 -4.42 -4.60 12.43
C GLU A 55 -4.27 -4.58 13.95
N ILE A 56 -4.42 -3.40 14.55
CA ILE A 56 -4.42 -3.25 16.01
C ILE A 56 -5.86 -3.27 16.48
N ARG A 57 -6.34 -4.46 16.87
CA ARG A 57 -7.63 -4.60 17.56
C ARG A 57 -7.44 -4.50 19.06
N LYS A 58 -8.31 -3.71 19.71
CA LYS A 58 -8.43 -3.66 21.17
C LYS A 58 -9.56 -4.60 21.57
N GLU A 59 -9.21 -5.80 22.00
CA GLU A 59 -10.18 -6.71 22.60
C GLU A 59 -9.89 -6.87 24.10
N LYS A 60 -10.91 -6.63 24.93
CA LYS A 60 -10.90 -6.85 26.39
C LYS A 60 -9.60 -6.38 27.08
N ASN A 61 -9.27 -5.10 26.93
CA ASN A 61 -8.17 -4.43 27.64
C ASN A 61 -6.73 -4.86 27.25
N LYS A 62 -6.55 -5.72 26.24
CA LYS A 62 -5.23 -6.03 25.64
C LYS A 62 -5.14 -5.45 24.23
N LYS A 63 -3.97 -4.88 23.90
CA LYS A 63 -3.62 -4.52 22.52
C LYS A 63 -3.12 -5.79 21.84
N ILE A 64 -3.89 -6.30 20.89
CA ILE A 64 -3.49 -7.43 20.05
C ILE A 64 -3.02 -6.83 18.72
N LYS A 65 -1.80 -7.17 18.32
CA LYS A 65 -1.25 -6.85 17.00
C LYS A 65 -1.40 -8.12 16.16
N GLU A 66 -2.33 -8.11 15.22
CA GLU A 66 -2.49 -9.22 14.28
C GLU A 66 -1.95 -8.79 12.92
N ILE A 67 -1.05 -9.60 12.36
CA ILE A 67 -0.50 -9.37 11.03
C ILE A 67 -1.43 -10.08 10.06
N HIS A 68 -2.14 -9.31 9.23
CA HIS A 68 -3.01 -9.85 8.19
C HIS A 68 -2.36 -9.67 6.82
N GLU A 69 -2.34 -10.75 6.04
CA GLU A 69 -1.98 -10.75 4.63
C GLU A 69 -3.27 -10.78 3.82
N THR A 70 -3.57 -9.69 3.11
CA THR A 70 -4.75 -9.61 2.27
C THR A 70 -4.36 -9.54 0.80
N LYS A 71 -5.05 -10.31 -0.03
CA LYS A 71 -4.89 -10.30 -1.48
C LYS A 71 -5.91 -9.33 -2.07
N ILE A 72 -5.39 -8.26 -2.65
CA ILE A 72 -6.18 -7.17 -3.21
C ILE A 72 -6.02 -7.20 -4.74
N PRO A 73 -7.09 -7.51 -5.50
CA PRO A 73 -7.04 -7.42 -6.95
C PRO A 73 -6.92 -5.97 -7.40
N TYR A 74 -6.16 -5.72 -8.48
CA TYR A 74 -6.01 -4.37 -9.02
C TYR A 74 -7.34 -3.74 -9.44
N SER A 75 -8.32 -4.56 -9.80
CA SER A 75 -9.68 -4.11 -10.11
C SER A 75 -10.39 -3.46 -8.91
N SER A 76 -10.01 -3.80 -7.69
CA SER A 76 -10.58 -3.21 -6.47
C SER A 76 -9.77 -2.03 -5.95
N ILE A 77 -8.58 -1.79 -6.50
CA ILE A 77 -7.70 -0.69 -6.11
C ILE A 77 -8.14 0.57 -6.86
N LYS A 78 -8.45 1.61 -6.10
CA LYS A 78 -8.77 2.92 -6.61
C LYS A 78 -7.51 3.74 -6.83
N GLU A 79 -6.62 3.77 -5.83
CA GLU A 79 -5.35 4.49 -5.89
C GLU A 79 -4.33 3.81 -4.99
N ALA A 80 -3.05 3.84 -5.34
CA ALA A 80 -1.99 3.30 -4.49
C ALA A 80 -0.76 4.20 -4.54
N LYS A 81 -0.07 4.36 -3.41
CA LYS A 81 1.09 5.25 -3.23
C LYS A 81 2.18 4.55 -2.43
N ILE A 82 3.43 4.91 -2.67
CA ILE A 82 4.56 4.37 -1.90
C ILE A 82 4.73 5.21 -0.63
N ILE A 83 4.60 4.59 0.54
CA ILE A 83 4.89 5.25 1.80
C ILE A 83 6.39 5.17 2.03
N VAL A 84 7.11 6.21 1.62
CA VAL A 84 8.52 6.34 1.98
C VAL A 84 8.59 6.86 3.42
N LYS A 85 8.94 5.99 4.38
CA LYS A 85 9.38 6.47 5.70
C LYS A 85 10.76 7.09 5.53
N ILE A 86 10.82 8.42 5.61
CA ILE A 86 12.04 9.22 5.78
C ILE A 86 12.44 9.21 7.26
#